data_AF-A0A973AGK0-F1
#
_entry.id   AF-A0A973AGK0-F1
#
_cell.length_a   1.000
_cell.length_b   1.000
_cell.length_c   1.000
_cell.angle_alpha   90.00
_cell.angle_beta   90.00
_cell.angle_gamma   90.00
#
_symmetry.space_group_name_H-M   'P 1'
#
loop_
_entity.id
_entity.type
_entity.pdbx_description
1 polymer ?
#
loop_
_entity_poly.entity_id
_entity_poly.type
_entity_poly.pdbx_seq_one_letter_code
_entity_poly.pdbx_strand_id
1 'polypeptide(L)'
;MTSEVLASAPGKVVLSGEYAVLDGAPAIAMAVNRRASATLTNIAGDVSEVVAPGYVDDAGRFQYTGGAIVWRSGQEYFRIVDAVWRAGGMVPKGAKALNLNTSEFIDARCRRKIDI
;
A
#
# COMPACT_ATOMS: atom_id res chain seq x y z
N MET A 1 1.71 -23.78 -10.38
CA MET A 1 1.87 -22.35 -10.77
C MET A 1 1.40 -21.50 -9.62
N THR A 2 2.30 -20.78 -8.94
CA THR A 2 1.95 -19.76 -7.96
C THR A 2 1.40 -18.55 -8.72
N SER A 3 0.11 -18.26 -8.58
CA SER A 3 -0.48 -17.07 -9.19
C SER A 3 0.06 -15.82 -8.48
N GLU A 4 0.64 -14.93 -9.27
CA GLU A 4 1.11 -13.61 -8.83
C GLU A 4 0.27 -12.53 -9.50
N VAL A 5 -0.15 -11.54 -8.72
CA VAL A 5 -0.82 -10.34 -9.22
C VAL A 5 0.11 -9.16 -8.99
N LEU A 6 0.33 -8.37 -10.03
CA LEU A 6 1.13 -7.14 -10.00
C LEU A 6 0.25 -5.95 -10.38
N ALA A 7 0.33 -4.89 -9.58
CA ALA A 7 -0.28 -3.60 -9.87
C ALA A 7 0.71 -2.46 -9.60
N SER A 8 0.55 -1.34 -10.29
CA SER A 8 1.31 -0.12 -9.97
C SER A 8 0.50 1.13 -10.25
N ALA A 9 0.74 2.18 -9.45
CA ALA A 9 0.10 3.47 -9.58
C ALA A 9 1.16 4.60 -9.54
N PRO A 10 1.00 5.68 -10.33
CA PRO A 10 1.87 6.84 -10.24
C PRO A 10 1.56 7.65 -8.98
N GLY A 11 2.58 8.32 -8.45
CA GLY A 11 2.38 9.42 -7.50
C GLY A 11 1.79 10.66 -8.17
N LYS A 12 1.50 11.68 -7.38
CA LYS A 12 1.02 12.97 -7.88
C LYS A 12 1.78 14.15 -7.27
N VAL A 13 1.84 15.24 -8.01
CA VAL A 13 2.26 16.56 -7.56
C VAL A 13 1.11 17.55 -7.77
N VAL A 14 0.94 18.52 -6.88
CA VAL A 14 0.08 19.69 -7.12
C VAL A 14 0.98 20.77 -7.71
N LEU A 15 0.68 21.23 -8.91
CA LEU A 15 1.46 22.25 -9.63
C LEU A 15 0.97 23.67 -9.33
N SER A 16 -0.32 23.80 -8.98
CA SER A 16 -0.96 25.06 -8.62
C SER A 16 -2.28 24.80 -7.90
N GLY A 17 -2.64 25.68 -6.97
CA GLY A 17 -3.94 25.68 -6.30
C GLY A 17 -3.95 24.88 -5.00
N GLU A 18 -2.80 24.68 -4.36
CA GLU A 18 -2.58 23.85 -3.18
C GLU A 18 -3.60 24.10 -2.08
N TYR A 19 -3.64 25.33 -1.56
CA TYR A 19 -4.60 25.72 -0.54
C TYR A 19 -5.82 26.44 -1.12
N ALA A 20 -5.72 26.99 -2.34
CA ALA A 20 -6.81 27.72 -2.98
C ALA A 20 -8.05 26.83 -3.25
N VAL A 21 -7.85 25.52 -3.43
CA VAL A 21 -8.98 24.57 -3.56
C VAL A 21 -9.85 24.47 -2.34
N LEU A 22 -9.33 24.81 -1.16
CA LEU A 22 -10.12 24.83 0.07
C LEU A 22 -11.18 25.93 0.04
N ASP A 23 -10.95 26.98 -0.75
CA ASP A 23 -11.87 28.10 -0.98
C ASP A 23 -12.64 27.99 -2.32
N GLY A 24 -12.61 26.81 -2.96
CA GLY A 24 -13.36 26.53 -4.20
C GLY A 24 -12.66 26.98 -5.49
N ALA A 25 -11.42 27.47 -5.44
CA ALA A 25 -10.64 27.76 -6.63
C ALA A 25 -10.12 26.46 -7.29
N PRO A 26 -9.82 26.46 -8.61
CA PRO A 26 -9.28 25.28 -9.28
C PRO A 26 -7.84 24.94 -8.85
N ALA A 27 -7.44 23.68 -9.02
CA ALA A 27 -6.05 23.23 -8.91
C ALA A 27 -5.63 22.40 -10.12
N ILE A 28 -4.31 22.37 -10.34
CA ILE A 28 -3.66 21.49 -11.32
C ILE A 28 -2.89 20.43 -10.56
N ALA A 29 -3.27 19.17 -10.73
CA ALA A 29 -2.50 18.02 -10.25
C ALA A 29 -1.98 17.22 -11.45
N MET A 30 -0.75 16.72 -11.34
CA MET A 30 -0.09 15.96 -12.38
C MET A 30 0.44 14.64 -11.83
N ALA A 31 0.30 13.56 -12.60
CA ALA A 31 0.96 12.30 -12.30
C ALA A 31 2.48 12.43 -12.52
N VAL A 32 3.28 11.96 -11.56
CA VAL A 32 4.75 11.95 -11.68
C VAL A 32 5.24 10.55 -12.02
N ASN A 33 6.39 10.47 -12.69
CA ASN A 33 7.06 9.20 -13.00
C ASN A 33 7.83 8.64 -11.79
N ARG A 34 7.11 8.48 -10.68
CA ARG A 34 7.48 7.77 -9.46
C ARG A 34 6.29 6.91 -9.07
N ARG A 35 6.49 5.62 -8.86
CA ARG A 35 5.40 4.64 -8.77
C ARG A 35 5.40 3.95 -7.41
N ALA A 36 4.20 3.70 -6.91
CA ALA A 36 3.96 2.68 -5.90
C ALA A 36 3.63 1.38 -6.63
N SER A 37 4.22 0.26 -6.21
CA SER A 37 3.91 -1.06 -6.75
C SER A 37 3.35 -1.96 -5.67
N ALA A 38 2.42 -2.82 -6.06
CA ALA A 38 1.80 -3.81 -5.19
C ALA A 38 1.94 -5.19 -5.85
N THR A 39 2.52 -6.13 -5.11
CA THR A 39 2.58 -7.54 -5.50
C THR A 39 1.79 -8.37 -4.50
N LEU A 40 0.95 -9.27 -5.01
CA LEU A 40 0.19 -10.22 -4.21
C LEU A 40 0.48 -11.64 -4.70
N THR A 41 0.99 -12.49 -3.81
CA THR A 41 1.28 -13.89 -4.10
C THR A 41 0.61 -14.82 -3.09
N ASN A 42 0.30 -16.04 -3.53
CA ASN A 42 -0.10 -17.12 -2.64
C ASN A 42 1.13 -17.73 -1.97
N ILE A 43 1.06 -17.88 -0.64
CA ILE A 43 2.11 -18.55 0.14
C ILE A 43 1.52 -19.74 0.90
N ALA A 44 2.39 -20.67 1.30
CA ALA A 44 1.99 -21.80 2.14
C ALA A 44 1.71 -21.34 3.58
N GLY A 45 0.85 -22.08 4.28
CA GLY A 45 0.45 -21.80 5.66
C GLY A 45 -0.87 -21.02 5.78
N ASP A 46 -1.13 -20.54 6.98
CA ASP A 46 -2.37 -19.86 7.39
C ASP A 46 -2.15 -18.39 7.80
N VAL A 47 -0.90 -17.96 7.96
CA VAL A 47 -0.51 -16.59 8.26
C VAL A 47 -0.08 -15.87 6.98
N SER A 48 -0.78 -14.81 6.65
CA SER A 48 -0.41 -13.85 5.61
C SER A 48 0.57 -12.82 6.15
N GLU A 49 1.40 -12.28 5.27
CA GLU A 49 2.41 -11.27 5.58
C GLU A 49 2.25 -10.07 4.64
N VAL A 50 2.48 -8.87 5.17
CA VAL A 50 2.54 -7.63 4.40
C VAL A 50 3.81 -6.87 4.76
N VAL A 51 4.51 -6.39 3.74
CA VAL A 51 5.67 -5.50 3.86
C VAL A 51 5.44 -4.24 3.03
N ALA A 52 5.95 -3.10 3.47
CA ALA A 52 5.91 -1.86 2.70
C ALA A 52 7.26 -1.12 2.73
N PRO A 53 8.23 -1.58 1.91
CA PRO A 53 9.50 -0.88 1.74
C PRO A 53 9.27 0.59 1.36
N GLY A 54 9.90 1.50 2.10
CA GLY A 54 9.73 2.95 1.92
C GLY A 54 8.54 3.55 2.68
N TYR A 55 7.87 2.79 3.54
CA TYR A 55 6.86 3.29 4.48
C TYR A 55 7.16 2.88 5.91
N VAL A 56 7.35 1.59 6.17
CA VAL A 56 7.69 1.04 7.49
C VAL A 56 8.60 -0.18 7.32
N ASP A 57 9.56 -0.35 8.22
CA ASP A 57 10.52 -1.47 8.17
C ASP A 57 9.93 -2.78 8.74
N ASP A 58 8.95 -2.68 9.65
CA ASP A 58 8.29 -3.83 10.24
C ASP A 58 7.30 -4.51 9.28
N ALA A 59 7.24 -5.84 9.34
CA ALA A 59 6.25 -6.64 8.63
C ALA A 59 4.95 -6.76 9.42
N GLY A 60 3.83 -6.62 8.74
CA GLY A 60 2.51 -6.95 9.26
C GLY A 60 2.19 -8.42 9.06
N ARG A 61 1.57 -9.07 10.05
CA ARG A 61 1.16 -10.48 9.96
C ARG A 61 -0.28 -10.63 10.37
N PHE A 62 -1.04 -11.38 9.60
CA PHE A 62 -2.47 -11.54 9.85
C PHE A 62 -3.01 -12.87 9.33
N GLN A 63 -4.19 -13.24 9.81
CA GLN A 63 -4.94 -14.39 9.34
C GLN A 63 -6.33 -13.96 8.90
N TYR A 64 -6.90 -14.65 7.92
CA TYR A 64 -8.30 -14.46 7.57
C TYR A 64 -9.13 -15.55 8.22
N THR A 65 -9.89 -15.19 9.25
CA THR A 65 -10.68 -16.13 10.06
C THR A 65 -12.08 -15.56 10.25
N GLY A 66 -13.11 -16.39 10.07
CA GLY A 66 -14.50 -15.99 10.33
C GLY A 66 -14.99 -14.81 9.49
N GLY A 67 -14.45 -14.61 8.29
CA GLY A 67 -14.83 -13.49 7.41
C GLY A 67 -14.10 -12.18 7.69
N ALA A 68 -13.11 -12.18 8.58
CA ALA A 68 -12.37 -10.98 8.95
C ALA A 68 -10.86 -11.24 9.00
N ILE A 69 -10.09 -10.16 8.81
CA ILE A 69 -8.66 -10.16 9.10
C ILE A 69 -8.47 -10.04 10.62
N VAL A 70 -7.65 -10.94 11.17
CA VAL A 70 -7.17 -10.94 12.55
C VAL A 70 -5.66 -10.72 12.51
N TRP A 71 -5.24 -9.55 12.99
CA TRP A 71 -3.82 -9.19 13.03
C TRP A 71 -3.09 -9.88 14.18
N ARG A 72 -1.87 -10.32 13.91
CA ARG A 72 -0.88 -10.78 14.89
C ARG A 72 0.16 -9.71 15.19
N SER A 73 0.49 -8.86 14.20
CA SER A 73 1.42 -7.73 14.33
C SER A 73 1.23 -6.71 13.21
N GLY A 74 1.61 -5.44 13.45
CA GLY A 74 1.69 -4.39 12.42
C GLY A 74 0.36 -3.78 11.97
N GLN A 75 -0.74 -4.02 12.71
CA GLN A 75 -2.06 -3.49 12.38
C GLN A 75 -2.07 -1.96 12.26
N GLU A 76 -1.32 -1.27 13.13
CA GLU A 76 -1.18 0.17 13.19
C GLU A 76 -0.63 0.77 11.89
N TYR A 77 0.21 0.02 11.17
CA TYR A 77 0.78 0.45 9.89
C TYR A 77 -0.06 -0.01 8.70
N PHE A 78 -0.68 -1.19 8.80
CA PHE A 78 -1.28 -1.88 7.67
C PHE A 78 -2.80 -1.98 7.69
N ARG A 79 -3.49 -1.20 8.54
CA ARG A 79 -4.95 -1.16 8.62
C ARG A 79 -5.65 -0.92 7.28
N ILE A 80 -4.99 -0.29 6.32
CA ILE A 80 -5.51 -0.11 4.96
C ILE A 80 -5.80 -1.44 4.26
N VAL A 81 -5.04 -2.49 4.56
CA VAL A 81 -5.25 -3.84 4.01
C VAL A 81 -6.65 -4.33 4.41
N ASP A 82 -7.07 -4.15 5.67
CA ASP A 82 -8.43 -4.50 6.12
C ASP A 82 -9.51 -3.78 5.33
N ALA A 83 -9.32 -2.47 5.14
CA ALA A 83 -10.30 -1.62 4.46
C ALA A 83 -10.44 -2.02 2.99
N VAL A 84 -9.33 -2.21 2.29
CA VAL A 84 -9.31 -2.65 0.88
C VAL A 84 -9.90 -4.06 0.75
N TRP A 85 -9.57 -4.96 1.66
CA TRP A 85 -10.06 -6.33 1.63
C TRP A 85 -11.58 -6.40 1.79
N ARG A 86 -12.11 -5.64 2.76
CA ARG A 86 -13.56 -5.51 3.00
C ARG A 86 -14.27 -4.87 1.81
N ALA A 87 -13.72 -3.79 1.27
CA ALA A 87 -14.30 -3.09 0.12
C ALA A 87 -14.33 -3.96 -1.14
N GLY A 88 -13.31 -4.80 -1.33
CA GLY A 88 -13.26 -5.75 -2.46
C GLY A 88 -14.16 -6.96 -2.32
N GLY A 89 -14.80 -7.18 -1.15
CA GLY A 89 -15.62 -8.37 -0.89
C GLY A 89 -14.88 -9.70 -1.06
N MET A 90 -13.55 -9.69 -0.89
CA MET A 90 -12.70 -10.83 -1.23
C MET A 90 -12.67 -11.85 -0.08
N VAL A 91 -12.80 -13.14 -0.39
CA VAL A 91 -12.52 -14.24 0.54
C VAL A 91 -11.21 -14.91 0.11
N PRO A 92 -10.08 -14.66 0.79
CA PRO A 92 -8.81 -15.24 0.42
C PRO A 92 -8.85 -16.75 0.63
N LYS A 93 -8.42 -17.51 -0.38
CA LYS A 93 -8.07 -18.92 -0.21
C LYS A 93 -6.62 -19.03 0.21
N GLY A 94 -6.36 -19.39 1.47
CA GLY A 94 -5.02 -19.56 2.02
C GLY A 94 -4.24 -18.25 2.22
N ALA A 95 -3.07 -18.37 2.82
CA ALA A 95 -2.21 -17.23 3.14
C ALA A 95 -1.72 -16.47 1.90
N LYS A 96 -1.40 -15.19 2.11
CA LYS A 96 -0.94 -14.25 1.09
C LYS A 96 0.34 -13.55 1.53
N ALA A 97 1.26 -13.31 0.59
CA ALA A 97 2.32 -12.32 0.78
C ALA A 97 1.99 -11.07 -0.03
N LEU A 98 1.99 -9.92 0.65
CA LEU A 98 1.74 -8.61 0.08
C LEU A 98 3.03 -7.78 0.16
N ASN A 99 3.48 -7.25 -0.97
CA ASN A 99 4.54 -6.26 -1.01
C ASN A 99 3.97 -4.95 -1.55
N LEU A 100 3.88 -3.94 -0.69
CA LEU A 100 3.40 -2.59 -1.00
C LEU A 100 4.59 -1.63 -1.09
N ASN A 101 5.35 -1.73 -2.17
CA ASN A 101 6.61 -1.02 -2.32
C ASN A 101 6.39 0.46 -2.73
N THR A 102 6.83 1.37 -1.86
CA THR A 102 6.81 2.82 -2.07
C THR A 102 8.21 3.43 -2.07
N SER A 103 9.25 2.62 -2.29
CA SER A 103 10.65 3.05 -2.17
C SER A 103 11.05 4.12 -3.19
N GLU A 104 10.35 4.22 -4.33
CA GLU A 104 10.58 5.30 -5.31
C GLU A 104 10.26 6.70 -4.75
N PHE A 105 9.52 6.79 -3.66
CA PHE A 105 9.21 8.04 -2.97
C PHE A 105 10.20 8.38 -1.85
N ILE A 106 11.29 7.62 -1.70
CA ILE A 106 12.35 7.87 -0.74
C ILE A 106 13.59 8.37 -1.49
N ASP A 107 14.13 9.50 -1.04
CA ASP A 107 15.39 10.05 -1.54
C ASP A 107 16.55 9.12 -1.14
N ALA A 108 17.28 8.62 -2.15
CA ALA A 108 18.34 7.63 -1.95
C ALA A 108 19.54 8.16 -1.14
N ARG A 109 19.76 9.48 -1.10
CA ARG A 109 20.91 10.09 -0.41
C ARG A 109 20.63 10.27 1.07
N CYS A 110 19.48 10.84 1.40
CA CYS A 110 19.13 11.18 2.79
C CYS A 110 18.18 10.19 3.45
N ARG A 111 17.67 9.19 2.72
CA ARG A 111 16.69 8.19 3.20
C ARG A 111 15.43 8.82 3.80
N ARG A 112 15.07 10.01 3.31
CA ARG A 112 13.82 10.69 3.69
C ARG A 112 12.84 10.63 2.55
N LYS A 113 11.56 10.76 2.89
CA LYS A 113 10.51 10.93 1.89
C LYS A 113 10.85 12.12 0.98
N ILE A 114 10.68 11.94 -0.32
CA ILE A 114 10.74 13.03 -1.30
C ILE A 114 9.57 13.95 -1.01
N ASP A 115 9.87 15.17 -0.62
CA ASP A 115 8.91 16.23 -0.36
C ASP A 115 9.22 17.45 -1.24
N ILE A 116 8.26 18.37 -1.37
CA ILE A 116 8.35 19.59 -2.17
C ILE A 116 8.75 20.76 -1.27
#